data_AF-A0AAD6PMB1-F1
#
_entry.id   AF-A0AAD6PMB1-F1
#
_cell.length_a   1.000
_cell.length_b   1.000
_cell.length_c   1.000
_cell.angle_alpha   90.00
_cell.angle_beta   90.00
_cell.angle_gamma   90.00
#
_symmetry.space_group_name_H-M   'P 1'
#
loop_
_entity.id
_entity.type
_entity.pdbx_description
1 polymer ?
#
loop_
_entity_poly.entity_id
_entity_poly.type
_entity_poly.pdbx_seq_one_letter_code
_entity_poly.pdbx_strand_id
1 'polypeptide(L)'
;MERKVGDFLFAWLLILALLMHPAWLVLGNMEGDALHSLRSNLYDPNNVLQSWDPTLVNPCTWFHVTCNNDNSVIRVDLGNAALSGQLVPQLGLLKNLQYLELYSNNISGPIPSDLGNLTTLVSLDLYLNSFTGLIPDTLGKLSKLRFLRLNNNSLMGPIPMSLTNISALQVLDLSNNRLSGVVPDNGSFSLFTPISFANNLDLCGPVTGHPCPGSPPFSPPPPFVQPPPISSPGGNSATGAIAGGVAAGAALLFAAPALAFAWWRRRKPQEFFFDVPAEEDPEVHLGQLKRFSLRELQVATDTFSNKNILGRGGFGKVYKGRLADGSLVAVKKT
;
A
#
# COMPACT_ATOMS: atom_id res chain seq x y z
N MET A 1 30.05 49.25 -54.10
CA MET A 1 30.52 48.02 -53.42
C MET A 1 29.94 47.86 -52.00
N GLU A 2 29.26 48.87 -51.43
CA GLU A 2 28.82 48.84 -50.02
C GLU A 2 27.52 48.07 -49.73
N ARG A 3 26.63 47.87 -50.71
CA ARG A 3 25.35 47.16 -50.47
C ARG A 3 25.49 45.66 -50.16
N LYS A 4 26.60 45.01 -50.54
CA LYS A 4 26.78 43.55 -50.34
C LYS A 4 27.30 43.17 -48.95
N VAL A 5 27.84 44.13 -48.18
CA VAL A 5 28.42 43.86 -46.84
C VAL A 5 27.33 43.83 -45.77
N GLY A 6 26.28 44.66 -45.91
CA GLY A 6 25.14 44.69 -45.00
C GLY A 6 24.31 43.41 -44.99
N ASP A 7 24.10 42.81 -46.16
CA ASP A 7 23.31 41.57 -46.30
C ASP A 7 24.00 40.36 -45.65
N PHE A 8 25.33 40.30 -45.69
CA PHE A 8 26.10 39.25 -45.02
C PHE A 8 26.10 39.38 -43.50
N LEU A 9 26.13 40.62 -42.97
CA LEU A 9 26.04 40.88 -41.53
C LEU A 9 24.64 40.58 -40.99
N PHE A 10 23.58 40.89 -41.74
CA PHE A 10 22.20 40.56 -41.37
C PHE A 10 21.94 39.05 -41.40
N ALA A 11 22.44 38.33 -42.40
CA ALA A 11 22.36 36.88 -42.47
C ALA A 11 23.12 36.21 -41.31
N TRP A 12 24.31 36.73 -40.95
CA TRP A 12 25.06 36.25 -39.80
C TRP A 12 24.38 36.54 -38.46
N LEU A 13 23.73 37.69 -38.29
CA LEU A 13 22.95 38.02 -37.10
C LEU A 13 21.70 37.14 -36.96
N LEU A 14 21.02 36.81 -38.07
CA LEU A 14 19.89 35.86 -38.09
C LEU A 14 20.34 34.42 -37.77
N ILE A 15 21.49 33.99 -38.28
CA ILE A 15 22.08 32.68 -37.95
C ILE A 15 22.55 32.64 -36.50
N LEU A 16 23.16 33.72 -35.98
CA LEU A 16 23.49 33.83 -34.55
C LEU A 16 22.24 33.87 -33.67
N ALA A 17 21.14 34.48 -34.11
CA ALA A 17 19.88 34.52 -33.36
C ALA A 17 19.14 33.17 -33.38
N LEU A 18 19.30 32.36 -34.43
CA LEU A 18 18.84 30.97 -34.50
C LEU A 18 19.73 30.01 -33.68
N LEU A 19 21.03 30.29 -33.58
CA LEU A 19 21.98 29.58 -32.70
C LEU A 19 21.89 30.03 -31.23
N MET A 20 21.37 31.24 -30.99
CA MET A 20 21.02 31.83 -29.70
C MET A 20 19.51 31.78 -29.47
N HIS A 21 18.81 30.78 -30.01
CA HIS A 21 17.64 30.33 -29.25
C HIS A 21 18.20 29.81 -27.94
N PRO A 22 17.78 30.36 -26.79
CA PRO A 22 17.88 29.57 -25.61
C PRO A 22 16.92 28.41 -25.89
N ALA A 23 17.47 27.29 -26.38
CA ALA A 23 17.00 26.02 -25.88
C ALA A 23 17.14 26.21 -24.38
N TRP A 24 16.05 26.66 -23.75
CA TRP A 24 15.85 26.45 -22.34
C TRP A 24 16.09 24.96 -22.25
N LEU A 25 17.26 24.58 -21.73
CA LEU A 25 17.47 23.26 -21.20
C LEU A 25 16.46 23.22 -20.06
N VAL A 26 15.20 22.95 -20.40
CA VAL A 26 14.24 22.40 -19.47
C VAL A 26 14.96 21.14 -19.06
N LEU A 27 15.60 21.20 -17.89
CA LEU A 27 16.11 20.02 -17.21
C LEU A 27 14.86 19.19 -16.95
N GLY A 28 14.49 18.37 -17.94
CA GLY A 28 13.28 17.56 -17.93
C GLY A 28 13.34 16.68 -16.69
N ASN A 29 12.36 16.82 -15.83
CA ASN A 29 12.25 15.95 -14.67
C ASN A 29 11.68 14.63 -15.14
N MET A 30 12.55 13.64 -15.37
CA MET A 30 12.14 12.32 -15.87
C MET A 30 11.06 11.65 -15.00
N GLU A 31 11.02 11.94 -13.69
CA GLU A 31 9.98 11.44 -12.81
C GLU A 31 8.64 12.16 -13.06
N GLY A 32 8.69 13.49 -13.25
CA GLY A 32 7.54 14.28 -13.68
C GLY A 32 7.00 13.81 -15.03
N ASP A 33 7.87 13.57 -16.01
CA ASP A 33 7.48 13.08 -17.34
C ASP A 33 6.86 11.67 -17.28
N ALA A 34 7.41 10.79 -16.43
CA ALA A 34 6.86 9.45 -16.20
C ALA A 34 5.46 9.50 -15.58
N LEU A 35 5.27 10.34 -14.56
CA LEU A 35 3.97 10.54 -13.92
C LEU A 35 2.98 11.26 -14.84
N HIS A 36 3.45 12.21 -15.66
CA HIS A 36 2.62 12.84 -16.68
C HIS A 36 2.16 11.85 -17.75
N SER A 37 3.03 10.91 -18.14
CA SER A 37 2.67 9.80 -19.04
C SER A 37 1.59 8.91 -18.44
N LEU A 38 1.63 8.67 -17.12
CA LEU A 38 0.55 7.96 -16.43
C LEU A 38 -0.75 8.77 -16.48
N ARG A 39 -0.69 10.06 -16.12
CA ARG A 39 -1.85 10.96 -16.15
C ARG A 39 -2.54 10.97 -17.51
N SER A 40 -1.78 11.08 -18.60
CA SER A 40 -2.34 11.14 -19.95
C SER A 40 -2.99 9.83 -20.39
N ASN A 41 -2.62 8.70 -19.78
CA ASN A 41 -3.16 7.38 -20.08
C ASN A 41 -4.30 6.96 -19.13
N LEU A 42 -4.58 7.74 -18.09
CA LEU A 42 -5.68 7.52 -17.16
C LEU A 42 -6.86 8.44 -17.47
N TYR A 43 -8.06 7.91 -17.27
CA TYR A 43 -9.28 8.68 -17.20
C TYR A 43 -9.56 9.03 -15.73
N ASP A 44 -9.70 10.33 -15.46
CA ASP A 44 -9.81 10.90 -14.12
C ASP A 44 -11.09 11.73 -13.99
N PRO A 45 -12.23 11.10 -13.64
CA PRO A 45 -13.52 11.80 -13.55
C PRO A 45 -13.57 12.81 -12.39
N ASN A 46 -12.73 12.63 -11.37
CA ASN A 46 -12.75 13.42 -10.14
C ASN A 46 -11.69 14.52 -10.11
N ASN A 47 -10.91 14.67 -11.19
CA ASN A 47 -9.79 15.61 -11.28
C ASN A 47 -8.75 15.44 -10.15
N VAL A 48 -8.53 14.21 -9.68
CA VAL A 48 -7.51 13.92 -8.64
C VAL A 48 -6.08 14.22 -9.12
N LEU A 49 -5.85 14.14 -10.44
CA LEU A 49 -4.56 14.41 -11.09
C LEU A 49 -4.46 15.87 -11.58
N GLN A 50 -5.36 16.76 -11.17
CA GLN A 50 -5.39 18.13 -11.67
C GLN A 50 -4.09 18.90 -11.42
N SER A 51 -3.41 18.67 -10.30
CA SER A 51 -2.16 19.35 -9.96
C SER A 51 -0.94 18.83 -10.72
N TRP A 52 -1.07 17.76 -11.51
CA TRP A 52 0.04 17.08 -12.18
C TRP A 52 0.46 17.83 -13.45
N ASP A 53 0.96 19.05 -13.27
CA ASP A 53 1.33 19.97 -14.33
C ASP A 53 2.76 19.69 -14.85
N PRO A 54 2.91 19.24 -16.11
CA PRO A 54 4.21 18.91 -16.70
C PRO A 54 5.12 20.13 -16.90
N THR A 55 4.59 21.36 -16.79
CA THR A 55 5.40 22.58 -16.91
C THR A 55 6.17 22.92 -15.64
N LEU A 56 5.84 22.27 -14.52
CA LEU A 56 6.55 22.43 -13.26
C LEU A 56 7.88 21.65 -13.28
N VAL A 57 8.90 22.25 -12.67
CA VAL A 57 10.26 21.68 -12.59
C VAL A 57 10.29 20.34 -11.84
N ASN A 58 9.31 20.06 -10.98
CA ASN A 58 9.36 18.88 -10.12
C ASN A 58 7.96 18.39 -9.69
N PRO A 59 7.65 17.08 -9.77
CA PRO A 59 6.39 16.52 -9.29
C PRO A 59 6.19 16.56 -7.78
N CYS A 60 7.19 16.94 -6.98
CA CYS A 60 7.07 16.94 -5.51
C CYS A 60 6.04 17.93 -4.93
N THR A 61 5.53 18.86 -5.72
CA THR A 61 4.42 19.76 -5.33
C THR A 61 3.05 19.22 -5.72
N TRP A 62 2.99 18.11 -6.46
CA TRP A 62 1.74 17.52 -6.91
C TRP A 62 1.03 16.81 -5.77
N PHE A 63 -0.28 16.95 -5.70
CA PHE A 63 -1.09 16.11 -4.82
C PHE A 63 -0.88 14.64 -5.16
N HIS A 64 -1.00 13.78 -4.15
CA HIS A 64 -0.82 12.33 -4.26
C HIS A 64 0.61 11.87 -4.56
N VAL A 65 1.58 12.80 -4.59
CA VAL A 65 3.01 12.51 -4.76
C VAL A 65 3.76 12.92 -3.50
N THR A 66 4.66 12.06 -3.02
CA THR A 66 5.59 12.38 -1.93
C THR A 66 7.01 12.18 -2.40
N CYS A 67 7.90 13.11 -2.07
CA CYS A 67 9.32 13.03 -2.36
C CYS A 67 10.19 12.94 -1.11
N ASN A 68 11.43 12.49 -1.30
CA ASN A 68 12.48 12.58 -0.30
C ASN A 68 13.12 14.00 -0.26
N ASN A 69 14.12 14.17 0.60
CA ASN A 69 14.86 15.44 0.74
C ASN A 69 15.67 15.83 -0.52
N ASP A 70 15.95 14.86 -1.39
CA ASP A 70 16.67 15.06 -2.66
C ASP A 70 15.71 15.35 -3.83
N ASN A 71 14.45 15.68 -3.53
CA ASN A 71 13.41 16.01 -4.51
C ASN A 71 13.08 14.87 -5.49
N SER A 72 13.24 13.61 -5.07
CA SER A 72 12.89 12.44 -5.86
C SER A 72 11.68 11.71 -5.27
N VAL A 73 10.79 11.25 -6.14
CA VAL A 73 9.52 10.61 -5.81
C VAL A 73 9.75 9.28 -5.10
N ILE A 74 9.16 9.17 -3.90
CA ILE A 74 9.21 7.98 -3.05
C ILE A 74 7.84 7.33 -2.82
N ARG A 75 6.75 8.05 -3.07
CA ARG A 75 5.39 7.51 -2.97
C ARG A 75 4.45 8.16 -3.97
N VAL A 76 3.59 7.34 -4.56
CA VAL A 76 2.40 7.77 -5.31
C VAL A 76 1.20 7.11 -4.66
N ASP A 77 0.24 7.91 -4.20
CA ASP A 77 -0.97 7.46 -3.50
C ASP A 77 -2.25 7.93 -4.17
N LEU A 78 -2.78 7.08 -5.05
CA LEU A 78 -4.00 7.29 -5.82
C LEU A 78 -5.07 6.25 -5.44
N GLY A 79 -5.07 5.75 -4.21
CA GLY A 79 -6.09 4.82 -3.73
C GLY A 79 -7.48 5.45 -3.71
N ASN A 80 -8.52 4.69 -4.08
CA ASN A 80 -9.93 5.16 -4.07
C ASN A 80 -10.19 6.43 -4.91
N ALA A 81 -9.49 6.58 -6.03
CA ALA A 81 -9.56 7.79 -6.86
C ALA A 81 -10.59 7.70 -8.01
N ALA A 82 -11.24 6.55 -8.17
CA ALA A 82 -12.13 6.22 -9.30
C ALA A 82 -11.46 6.36 -10.68
N LEU A 83 -10.14 6.14 -10.73
CA LEU A 83 -9.35 6.19 -11.96
C LEU A 83 -9.65 4.98 -12.84
N SER A 84 -9.71 5.19 -14.15
CA SER A 84 -9.71 4.09 -15.13
C SER A 84 -8.67 4.32 -16.22
N GLY A 85 -8.53 3.40 -17.17
CA GLY A 85 -7.46 3.44 -18.17
C GLY A 85 -6.43 2.35 -17.92
N GLN A 86 -5.15 2.58 -18.25
CA GLN A 86 -4.09 1.58 -18.09
C GLN A 86 -2.83 2.18 -17.47
N LEU A 87 -1.99 1.33 -16.87
CA LEU A 87 -0.65 1.73 -16.45
C LEU A 87 0.28 1.87 -17.66
N VAL A 88 1.39 2.57 -17.44
CA VAL A 88 2.38 2.86 -18.47
C VAL A 88 3.76 2.36 -18.06
N PRO A 89 4.60 1.89 -19.01
CA PRO A 89 5.94 1.38 -18.71
C PRO A 89 6.87 2.44 -18.11
N GLN A 90 6.63 3.73 -18.40
CA GLN A 90 7.39 4.87 -17.87
C GLN A 90 7.40 4.92 -16.34
N LEU A 91 6.43 4.30 -15.66
CA LEU A 91 6.46 4.18 -14.20
C LEU A 91 7.73 3.49 -13.68
N GLY A 92 8.35 2.60 -14.46
CA GLY A 92 9.63 1.97 -14.15
C GLY A 92 10.84 2.92 -14.09
N LEU A 93 10.66 4.21 -14.43
CA LEU A 93 11.69 5.25 -14.34
C LEU A 93 11.81 5.86 -12.93
N LEU A 94 10.83 5.65 -12.04
CA LEU A 94 10.80 6.20 -10.69
C LEU A 94 11.71 5.41 -9.73
N LYS A 95 13.04 5.50 -9.91
CA LYS A 95 14.01 4.60 -9.26
C LYS A 95 14.00 4.59 -7.73
N ASN A 96 13.56 5.69 -7.12
CA ASN A 96 13.48 5.83 -5.66
C ASN A 96 12.09 5.55 -5.08
N LEU A 97 11.13 5.11 -5.91
CA LEU A 97 9.77 4.83 -5.48
C LEU A 97 9.74 3.66 -4.48
N GLN A 98 9.18 3.92 -3.31
CA GLN A 98 9.03 2.95 -2.23
C GLN A 98 7.58 2.45 -2.08
N TYR A 99 6.59 3.27 -2.40
CA TYR A 99 5.17 2.93 -2.24
C TYR A 99 4.40 3.32 -3.50
N LEU A 100 3.81 2.32 -4.16
CA LEU A 100 2.91 2.52 -5.29
C LEU A 100 1.52 2.02 -4.91
N GLU A 101 0.65 2.97 -4.55
CA GLU A 101 -0.69 2.70 -4.04
C GLU A 101 -1.72 3.11 -5.09
N LEU A 102 -2.25 2.14 -5.83
CA LEU A 102 -3.23 2.34 -6.90
C LEU A 102 -4.52 1.56 -6.66
N TYR A 103 -4.73 1.11 -5.43
CA TYR A 103 -5.81 0.20 -5.05
C TYR A 103 -7.20 0.85 -5.12
N SER A 104 -8.24 0.02 -5.26
CA SER A 104 -9.64 0.47 -5.30
C SER A 104 -9.89 1.52 -6.39
N ASN A 105 -9.49 1.18 -7.62
CA ASN A 105 -9.77 1.94 -8.83
C ASN A 105 -10.39 1.02 -9.89
N ASN A 106 -10.57 1.52 -11.10
CA ASN A 106 -11.02 0.75 -12.25
C ASN A 106 -9.93 0.70 -13.34
N ILE A 107 -8.66 0.62 -12.93
CA ILE A 107 -7.51 0.53 -13.83
C ILE A 107 -7.50 -0.87 -14.46
N SER A 108 -7.27 -0.91 -15.77
CA SER A 108 -7.35 -2.10 -16.61
C SER A 108 -6.04 -2.37 -17.35
N GLY A 109 -6.01 -3.44 -18.14
CA GLY A 109 -4.84 -3.83 -18.93
C GLY A 109 -3.78 -4.58 -18.11
N PRO A 110 -2.61 -4.86 -18.69
CA PRO A 110 -1.56 -5.61 -18.04
C PRO A 110 -0.79 -4.79 -17.00
N ILE A 111 -0.21 -5.48 -16.02
CA ILE A 111 0.82 -4.91 -15.15
C ILE A 111 2.10 -4.76 -15.99
N PRO A 112 2.67 -3.54 -16.17
CA PRO A 112 3.89 -3.37 -16.96
C PRO A 112 5.08 -4.08 -16.33
N SER A 113 5.86 -4.82 -17.13
CA SER A 113 7.06 -5.50 -16.65
C SER A 113 8.14 -4.53 -16.17
N ASP A 114 8.13 -3.28 -16.63
CA ASP A 114 9.01 -2.20 -16.19
C ASP A 114 8.86 -1.85 -14.71
N LEU A 115 7.75 -2.21 -14.05
CA LEU A 115 7.62 -2.07 -12.60
C LEU A 115 8.67 -2.89 -11.85
N GLY A 116 9.22 -3.96 -12.46
CA GLY A 116 10.35 -4.72 -11.93
C GLY A 116 11.67 -3.92 -11.87
N ASN A 117 11.74 -2.73 -12.45
CA ASN A 117 12.89 -1.82 -12.36
C ASN A 117 12.89 -0.95 -11.09
N LEU A 118 11.83 -1.00 -10.29
CA LEU A 118 11.65 -0.21 -9.06
C LEU A 118 12.34 -0.88 -7.87
N THR A 119 13.66 -1.04 -7.92
CA THR A 119 14.41 -1.85 -6.94
C THR A 119 14.37 -1.34 -5.49
N THR A 120 13.85 -0.13 -5.26
CA THR A 120 13.61 0.45 -3.94
C THR A 120 12.19 0.23 -3.38
N LEU A 121 11.30 -0.38 -4.18
CA LEU A 121 9.89 -0.57 -3.84
C LEU A 121 9.72 -1.47 -2.62
N VAL A 122 8.86 -1.02 -1.69
CA VAL A 122 8.50 -1.66 -0.43
C VAL A 122 7.05 -2.14 -0.46
N SER A 123 6.15 -1.35 -1.06
CA SER A 123 4.72 -1.67 -1.21
C SER A 123 4.28 -1.53 -2.66
N LEU A 124 3.67 -2.58 -3.19
CA LEU A 124 3.00 -2.57 -4.49
C LEU A 124 1.54 -3.01 -4.32
N ASP A 125 0.64 -2.03 -4.37
CA ASP A 125 -0.76 -2.21 -4.04
C ASP A 125 -1.65 -1.86 -5.22
N LEU A 126 -2.01 -2.92 -5.96
CA LEU A 126 -2.82 -2.86 -7.17
C LEU A 126 -4.19 -3.54 -6.99
N TYR A 127 -4.53 -3.94 -5.76
CA TYR A 127 -5.73 -4.68 -5.45
C TYR A 127 -7.03 -3.88 -5.70
N LEU A 128 -8.14 -4.59 -5.91
CA LEU A 128 -9.45 -3.99 -6.26
C LEU A 128 -9.33 -3.09 -7.51
N ASN A 129 -8.95 -3.71 -8.63
CA ASN A 129 -8.88 -3.11 -9.96
C ASN A 129 -9.36 -4.11 -11.01
N SER A 130 -9.16 -3.78 -12.29
CA SER A 130 -9.51 -4.61 -13.44
C SER A 130 -8.26 -5.06 -14.22
N PHE A 131 -7.12 -5.27 -13.55
CA PHE A 131 -5.88 -5.74 -14.20
C PHE A 131 -6.06 -7.13 -14.83
N THR A 132 -5.49 -7.32 -16.01
CA THR A 132 -5.54 -8.57 -16.79
C THR A 132 -4.14 -9.03 -17.19
N GLY A 133 -4.03 -10.17 -17.87
CA GLY A 133 -2.74 -10.71 -18.30
C GLY A 133 -1.98 -11.40 -17.16
N LEU A 134 -0.69 -11.63 -17.38
CA LEU A 134 0.17 -12.37 -16.46
C LEU A 134 0.73 -11.45 -15.36
N ILE A 135 1.04 -12.03 -14.20
CA ILE A 135 1.93 -11.36 -13.23
C ILE A 135 3.34 -11.33 -13.85
N PRO A 136 3.98 -10.16 -14.03
CA PRO A 136 5.31 -10.10 -14.62
C PRO A 136 6.36 -10.79 -13.74
N ASP A 137 7.17 -11.66 -14.34
CA ASP A 137 8.29 -12.32 -13.68
C ASP A 137 9.36 -11.34 -13.18
N THR A 138 9.46 -10.17 -13.82
CA THR A 138 10.34 -9.07 -13.43
C THR A 138 10.06 -8.52 -12.02
N LEU A 139 8.85 -8.72 -11.47
CA LEU A 139 8.55 -8.35 -10.09
C LEU A 139 9.43 -9.12 -9.08
N GLY A 140 9.96 -10.29 -9.44
CA GLY A 140 10.94 -11.02 -8.63
C GLY A 140 12.27 -10.29 -8.41
N LYS A 141 12.54 -9.20 -9.16
CA LYS A 141 13.73 -8.35 -8.97
C LYS A 141 13.60 -7.39 -7.79
N LEU A 142 12.38 -7.21 -7.25
CA LEU A 142 12.06 -6.24 -6.21
C LEU A 142 12.48 -6.74 -4.82
N SER A 143 13.80 -6.85 -4.60
CA SER A 143 14.39 -7.44 -3.38
C SER A 143 14.01 -6.77 -2.05
N LYS A 144 13.51 -5.52 -2.08
CA LYS A 144 13.06 -4.77 -0.89
C LYS A 144 11.56 -4.84 -0.65
N LEU A 145 10.80 -5.50 -1.53
CA LEU A 145 9.36 -5.54 -1.47
C LEU A 145 8.90 -6.33 -0.24
N ARG A 146 7.97 -5.74 0.51
CA ARG A 146 7.38 -6.30 1.73
C ARG A 146 5.90 -6.60 1.56
N PHE A 147 5.19 -5.77 0.80
CA PHE A 147 3.76 -5.89 0.57
C PHE A 147 3.51 -6.00 -0.93
N LEU A 148 2.92 -7.12 -1.35
CA LEU A 148 2.46 -7.34 -2.72
C LEU A 148 0.99 -7.75 -2.68
N ARG A 149 0.11 -6.79 -2.97
CA ARG A 149 -1.35 -7.01 -3.00
C ARG A 149 -1.86 -6.80 -4.42
N LEU A 150 -2.19 -7.91 -5.07
CA LEU A 150 -2.74 -7.97 -6.43
C LEU A 150 -4.15 -8.57 -6.45
N ASN A 151 -4.73 -8.82 -5.28
CA ASN A 151 -6.03 -9.46 -5.13
C ASN A 151 -7.18 -8.65 -5.73
N ASN A 152 -8.29 -9.33 -6.04
CA ASN A 152 -9.48 -8.72 -6.65
C ASN A 152 -9.14 -8.03 -7.97
N ASN A 153 -8.60 -8.81 -8.91
CA ASN A 153 -8.31 -8.42 -10.28
C ASN A 153 -8.73 -9.57 -11.23
N SER A 154 -8.35 -9.49 -12.51
CA SER A 154 -8.55 -10.56 -13.51
C SER A 154 -7.21 -11.09 -14.04
N LEU A 155 -6.18 -11.15 -13.19
CA LEU A 155 -4.87 -11.69 -13.54
C LEU A 155 -4.96 -13.18 -13.82
N MET A 156 -4.22 -13.66 -14.82
CA MET A 156 -4.28 -15.02 -15.33
C MET A 156 -2.91 -15.69 -15.37
N GLY A 157 -2.91 -16.99 -15.64
CA GLY A 157 -1.68 -17.79 -15.78
C GLY A 157 -1.03 -18.15 -14.45
N PRO A 158 0.22 -18.64 -14.50
CA PRO A 158 0.93 -19.12 -13.31
C PRO A 158 1.48 -17.99 -12.45
N ILE A 159 1.67 -18.30 -11.17
CA ILE A 159 2.42 -17.44 -10.26
C ILE A 159 3.91 -17.57 -10.62
N PRO A 160 4.62 -16.46 -10.94
CA PRO A 160 6.03 -16.53 -11.32
C PRO A 160 6.89 -17.05 -10.17
N MET A 161 7.70 -18.09 -10.44
CA MET A 161 8.67 -18.62 -9.48
C MET A 161 9.68 -17.56 -9.02
N SER A 162 9.93 -16.52 -9.81
CA SER A 162 10.83 -15.43 -9.43
C SER A 162 10.37 -14.67 -8.17
N LEU A 163 9.08 -14.71 -7.81
CA LEU A 163 8.57 -14.09 -6.59
C LEU A 163 9.10 -14.77 -5.31
N THR A 164 9.51 -16.04 -5.38
CA THR A 164 10.08 -16.76 -4.22
C THR A 164 11.42 -16.20 -3.79
N ASN A 165 12.09 -15.43 -4.65
CA ASN A 165 13.38 -14.79 -4.38
C ASN A 165 13.26 -13.54 -3.51
N ILE A 166 12.05 -13.01 -3.34
CA ILE A 166 11.80 -11.81 -2.53
C ILE A 166 11.76 -12.21 -1.05
N SER A 167 12.93 -12.34 -0.43
CA SER A 167 13.07 -12.76 0.98
C SER A 167 12.48 -11.77 1.98
N ALA A 168 12.28 -10.51 1.60
CA ALA A 168 11.70 -9.47 2.44
C ALA A 168 10.16 -9.47 2.49
N LEU A 169 9.50 -10.34 1.72
CA LEU A 169 8.05 -10.32 1.57
C LEU A 169 7.34 -10.72 2.88
N GLN A 170 6.40 -9.88 3.32
CA GLN A 170 5.65 -10.04 4.58
C GLN A 170 4.18 -10.29 4.33
N VAL A 171 3.63 -9.63 3.30
CA VAL A 171 2.23 -9.79 2.89
C VAL A 171 2.20 -10.07 1.40
N LEU A 172 1.59 -11.20 1.06
CA LEU A 172 1.23 -11.57 -0.30
C LEU A 172 -0.27 -11.82 -0.34
N ASP A 173 -0.97 -11.12 -1.23
CA ASP A 173 -2.37 -11.41 -1.51
C ASP A 173 -2.61 -11.42 -3.02
N LEU A 174 -2.86 -12.63 -3.53
CA LEU A 174 -3.17 -12.93 -4.92
C LEU A 174 -4.59 -13.50 -5.06
N SER A 175 -5.39 -13.43 -3.99
CA SER A 175 -6.74 -14.00 -3.95
C SER A 175 -7.68 -13.30 -4.94
N ASN A 176 -8.79 -13.94 -5.31
CA ASN A 176 -9.81 -13.34 -6.17
C ASN A 176 -9.24 -12.88 -7.52
N ASN A 177 -8.62 -13.80 -8.24
CA ASN A 177 -8.05 -13.62 -9.58
C ASN A 177 -8.41 -14.84 -10.47
N ARG A 178 -7.78 -14.97 -11.64
CA ARG A 178 -7.94 -16.10 -12.56
C ARG A 178 -6.63 -16.89 -12.73
N LEU A 179 -5.83 -16.97 -11.67
CA LEU A 179 -4.53 -17.66 -11.70
C LEU A 179 -4.71 -19.18 -11.77
N SER A 180 -3.73 -19.85 -12.36
CA SER A 180 -3.75 -21.29 -12.65
C SER A 180 -2.37 -21.91 -12.52
N GLY A 181 -2.28 -23.21 -12.22
CA GLY A 181 -1.02 -23.94 -12.11
C GLY A 181 -0.50 -24.02 -10.68
N VAL A 182 0.78 -24.40 -10.55
CA VAL A 182 1.38 -24.72 -9.26
C VAL A 182 1.61 -23.47 -8.42
N VAL A 183 1.20 -23.50 -7.15
CA VAL A 183 1.58 -22.51 -6.14
C VAL A 183 2.97 -22.87 -5.60
N PRO A 184 3.97 -21.98 -5.70
CA PRO A 184 5.29 -22.21 -5.11
C PRO A 184 5.19 -22.40 -3.60
N ASP A 185 5.97 -23.32 -3.04
CA ASP A 185 6.02 -23.64 -1.60
C ASP A 185 7.39 -23.40 -0.97
N ASN A 186 8.32 -22.83 -1.72
CA ASN A 186 9.71 -22.58 -1.34
C ASN A 186 10.02 -21.08 -1.14
N GLY A 187 11.21 -20.79 -0.58
CA GLY A 187 11.66 -19.42 -0.36
C GLY A 187 10.69 -18.63 0.53
N SER A 188 10.38 -17.39 0.15
CA SER A 188 9.43 -16.55 0.88
C SER A 188 8.00 -17.10 0.89
N PHE A 189 7.65 -17.98 -0.06
CA PHE A 189 6.28 -18.51 -0.16
C PHE A 189 5.93 -19.51 0.94
N SER A 190 6.95 -20.07 1.62
CA SER A 190 6.75 -20.91 2.81
C SER A 190 6.05 -20.19 3.97
N LEU A 191 6.00 -18.85 3.94
CA LEU A 191 5.35 -18.02 4.96
C LEU A 191 3.86 -17.79 4.70
N PHE A 192 3.36 -18.07 3.49
CA PHE A 192 2.00 -17.75 3.10
C PHE A 192 1.08 -18.96 3.21
N THR A 193 -0.19 -18.67 3.48
CA THR A 193 -1.23 -19.67 3.71
C THR A 193 -2.18 -19.71 2.52
N PRO A 194 -3.07 -20.73 2.42
CA PRO A 194 -4.08 -20.78 1.37
C PRO A 194 -4.91 -19.49 1.19
N ILE A 195 -5.03 -18.66 2.24
CA ILE A 195 -5.75 -17.37 2.19
C ILE A 195 -5.18 -16.44 1.11
N SER A 196 -3.86 -16.40 0.95
CA SER A 196 -3.17 -15.56 -0.05
C SER A 196 -3.50 -15.97 -1.49
N PHE A 197 -4.07 -17.15 -1.72
CA PHE A 197 -4.29 -17.74 -3.04
C PHE A 197 -5.76 -18.09 -3.30
N ALA A 198 -6.65 -17.79 -2.34
CA ALA A 198 -8.05 -18.19 -2.39
C ALA A 198 -8.79 -17.61 -3.60
N ASN A 199 -9.84 -18.30 -4.06
CA ASN A 199 -10.71 -17.85 -5.15
C ASN A 199 -9.93 -17.51 -6.45
N ASN A 200 -9.16 -18.50 -6.94
CA ASN A 200 -8.48 -18.45 -8.24
C ASN A 200 -9.01 -19.56 -9.16
N LEU A 201 -8.64 -19.52 -10.45
CA LEU A 201 -9.22 -20.39 -11.47
C LEU A 201 -8.85 -21.87 -11.29
N ASP A 202 -7.55 -22.17 -11.22
CA ASP A 202 -7.06 -23.55 -11.18
C ASP A 202 -5.69 -23.65 -10.51
N LEU A 203 -5.56 -23.08 -9.30
CA LEU A 203 -4.33 -23.17 -8.51
C LEU A 203 -4.23 -24.52 -7.79
N CYS A 204 -3.07 -25.15 -7.89
CA CYS A 204 -2.80 -26.47 -7.34
C CYS A 204 -1.46 -26.53 -6.60
N GLY A 205 -1.22 -27.59 -5.86
CA GLY A 205 0.00 -27.83 -5.10
C GLY A 205 -0.22 -27.95 -3.59
N PRO A 206 0.86 -28.21 -2.83
CA PRO A 206 0.76 -28.47 -1.38
C PRO A 206 0.10 -27.32 -0.61
N VAL A 207 0.37 -26.08 -1.01
CA VAL A 207 -0.14 -24.88 -0.35
C VAL A 207 -1.66 -24.74 -0.51
N THR A 208 -2.24 -25.18 -1.63
CA THR A 208 -3.71 -25.13 -1.82
C THR A 208 -4.43 -26.36 -1.28
N GLY A 209 -3.70 -27.43 -0.94
CA GLY A 209 -4.29 -28.73 -0.58
C GLY A 209 -4.98 -29.42 -1.76
N HIS A 210 -4.81 -28.92 -2.98
CA HIS A 210 -5.38 -29.48 -4.20
C HIS A 210 -4.26 -30.05 -5.08
N PRO A 211 -4.21 -31.37 -5.33
CA PRO A 211 -3.19 -31.95 -6.18
C PRO A 211 -3.32 -31.43 -7.61
N CYS A 212 -2.19 -31.18 -8.27
CA CYS A 212 -2.17 -30.73 -9.65
C CYS A 212 -2.63 -31.83 -10.62
N PRO A 213 -3.19 -31.47 -11.79
CA PRO A 213 -3.57 -32.44 -12.81
C PRO A 213 -2.40 -33.38 -13.15
N GLY A 214 -2.61 -34.69 -13.03
CA GLY A 214 -1.59 -35.71 -13.29
C GLY A 214 -0.67 -36.04 -12.11
N SER A 215 -0.81 -35.37 -10.95
CA SER A 215 -0.11 -35.75 -9.71
C SER A 215 -0.91 -36.76 -8.89
N PRO A 216 -0.25 -37.74 -8.22
CA PRO A 216 -0.95 -38.64 -7.30
C PRO A 216 -1.59 -37.84 -6.16
N PRO A 217 -2.75 -38.26 -5.65
CA PRO A 217 -3.41 -37.59 -4.53
C PRO A 217 -2.47 -37.54 -3.33
N PHE A 218 -2.51 -36.45 -2.57
CA PHE A 218 -1.73 -36.35 -1.34
C PHE A 218 -2.05 -37.54 -0.44
N SER A 219 -1.00 -38.24 0.01
CA SER A 219 -1.14 -39.39 0.89
C SER A 219 -2.00 -39.00 2.10
N PRO A 220 -3.02 -39.80 2.47
CA PRO A 220 -3.76 -39.53 3.69
C PRO A 220 -2.78 -39.46 4.87
N PRO A 221 -2.97 -38.53 5.82
CA PRO A 221 -2.13 -38.49 7.01
C PRO A 221 -2.13 -39.89 7.65
N PRO A 222 -0.96 -40.39 8.10
CA PRO A 222 -0.90 -41.71 8.69
C PRO A 222 -1.93 -41.81 9.83
N PRO A 223 -2.63 -42.95 9.96
CA PRO A 223 -3.60 -43.14 11.03
C PRO A 223 -2.93 -42.80 12.36
N PHE A 224 -3.61 -42.00 13.17
CA PHE A 224 -3.13 -41.62 14.50
C PHE A 224 -2.88 -42.89 15.30
N VAL A 225 -1.62 -43.34 15.37
CA VAL A 225 -1.21 -44.43 16.24
C VAL A 225 -1.21 -43.85 17.64
N GLN A 226 -2.22 -44.18 18.44
CA GLN A 226 -2.20 -43.87 19.86
C GLN A 226 -0.88 -44.42 20.43
N PRO A 227 -0.10 -43.61 21.16
CA PRO A 227 1.11 -44.12 21.79
C PRO A 227 0.72 -45.32 22.68
N PRO A 228 1.53 -46.40 22.70
CA PRO A 228 1.22 -47.58 23.50
C PRO A 228 1.00 -47.15 24.95
N PRO A 229 0.03 -47.76 25.67
CA PRO A 229 -0.17 -47.48 27.07
C PRO A 229 1.15 -47.75 27.80
N ILE A 230 1.70 -46.71 28.40
CA ILE A 230 2.90 -46.81 29.23
C ILE A 230 2.55 -47.75 30.38
N SER A 231 3.02 -48.99 30.31
CA SER A 231 3.06 -49.89 31.45
C SER A 231 4.03 -49.29 32.46
N SER A 232 3.47 -48.61 33.45
CA SER A 232 4.22 -48.07 34.56
C SER A 232 4.81 -49.24 35.36
N PRO A 233 6.14 -49.30 35.58
CA PRO A 233 6.69 -50.23 36.55
C PRO A 233 6.17 -49.82 37.92
N GLY A 234 5.67 -50.79 38.69
CA GLY A 234 5.26 -50.60 40.08
C GLY A 234 6.36 -49.87 40.85
N GLY A 235 6.06 -48.65 41.27
CA GLY A 235 6.96 -47.77 41.99
C GLY A 235 6.18 -47.02 43.05
N ASN A 236 6.61 -47.19 44.30
CA ASN A 236 5.89 -46.84 45.51
C ASN A 236 5.47 -45.36 45.59
N SER A 237 4.33 -45.17 46.26
CA SER A 237 3.67 -43.93 46.66
C SER A 237 4.63 -42.81 47.11
N ALA A 238 4.84 -41.82 46.24
CA ALA A 238 5.27 -40.45 46.60
C ALA A 238 5.07 -39.40 45.48
N THR A 239 4.65 -39.79 44.27
CA THR A 239 4.62 -38.87 43.10
C THR A 239 3.29 -38.12 42.95
N GLY A 240 2.19 -38.60 43.55
CA GLY A 240 0.86 -37.98 43.44
C GLY A 240 0.73 -36.60 44.11
N ALA A 241 1.51 -36.34 45.16
CA ALA A 241 1.48 -35.06 45.87
C ALA A 241 2.17 -33.93 45.09
N ILE A 242 3.17 -34.25 44.27
CA ILE A 242 3.97 -33.26 43.53
C ILE A 242 3.24 -32.83 42.25
N ALA A 243 2.60 -33.75 41.53
CA ALA A 243 1.81 -33.43 40.33
C ALA A 243 0.55 -32.60 40.65
N GLY A 244 -0.11 -32.86 41.79
CA GLY A 244 -1.24 -32.06 42.26
C GLY A 244 -0.87 -30.63 42.63
N GLY A 245 0.32 -30.43 43.23
CA GLY A 245 0.83 -29.10 43.59
C GLY A 245 1.20 -28.24 42.38
N VAL A 246 1.80 -28.83 41.33
CA VAL A 246 2.22 -28.10 40.12
C VAL A 246 1.01 -27.66 39.28
N ALA A 247 -0.03 -28.50 39.18
CA ALA A 247 -1.27 -28.14 38.48
C ALA A 247 -2.04 -27.02 39.19
N ALA A 248 -2.12 -27.05 40.52
CA ALA A 248 -2.73 -25.98 41.31
C ALA A 248 -1.93 -24.66 41.23
N GLY A 249 -0.60 -24.74 41.22
CA GLY A 249 0.28 -23.58 41.06
C GLY A 249 0.16 -22.90 39.69
N ALA A 250 0.09 -23.68 38.61
CA ALA A 250 -0.09 -23.15 37.26
C ALA A 250 -1.47 -22.50 37.05
N ALA A 251 -2.53 -23.11 37.58
CA ALA A 251 -3.88 -22.53 37.51
C ALA A 251 -3.96 -21.16 38.22
N LEU A 252 -3.30 -21.02 39.38
CA LEU A 252 -3.24 -19.75 40.11
C LEU A 252 -2.41 -18.68 39.38
N LEU A 253 -1.30 -19.07 38.72
CA LEU A 253 -0.45 -18.15 37.94
C LEU A 253 -1.16 -17.54 36.73
N PHE A 254 -2.12 -18.23 36.11
CA PHE A 254 -2.86 -17.70 34.95
C PHE A 254 -4.24 -17.12 35.31
N ALA A 255 -4.94 -17.69 36.30
CA ALA A 255 -6.27 -17.22 36.66
C ALA A 255 -6.23 -15.88 37.40
N ALA A 256 -5.27 -15.65 38.30
CA ALA A 256 -5.21 -14.40 39.07
C ALA A 256 -4.94 -13.16 38.18
N PRO A 257 -3.99 -13.17 37.22
CA PRO A 257 -3.83 -12.07 36.28
C PRO A 257 -5.02 -11.89 35.35
N ALA A 258 -5.67 -12.97 34.90
CA ALA A 258 -6.85 -12.88 34.04
C ALA A 258 -8.06 -12.28 34.76
N LEU A 259 -8.28 -12.66 36.03
CA LEU A 259 -9.32 -12.07 36.87
C LEU A 259 -8.99 -10.62 37.25
N ALA A 260 -7.73 -10.31 37.54
CA ALA A 260 -7.28 -8.94 37.77
C ALA A 260 -7.44 -8.06 36.51
N PHE A 261 -7.11 -8.60 35.32
CA PHE A 261 -7.32 -7.92 34.05
C PHE A 261 -8.81 -7.74 33.76
N ALA A 262 -9.64 -8.75 33.97
CA ALA A 262 -11.09 -8.65 33.80
C ALA A 262 -11.72 -7.61 34.77
N TRP A 263 -11.26 -7.60 36.01
CA TRP A 263 -11.68 -6.61 37.01
C TRP A 263 -11.17 -5.21 36.68
N TRP A 264 -9.94 -5.06 36.19
CA TRP A 264 -9.39 -3.80 35.70
C TRP A 264 -10.16 -3.29 34.47
N ARG A 265 -10.56 -4.19 33.56
CA ARG A 265 -11.41 -3.86 32.40
C ARG A 265 -12.79 -3.38 32.83
N ARG A 266 -13.36 -3.95 33.90
CA ARG A 266 -14.64 -3.52 34.49
C ARG A 266 -14.51 -2.22 35.31
N ARG A 267 -13.32 -1.92 35.83
CA ARG A 267 -13.03 -0.69 36.60
C ARG A 267 -12.52 0.48 35.76
N LYS A 268 -12.18 0.28 34.48
CA LYS A 268 -11.97 1.40 33.58
C LYS A 268 -13.29 2.19 33.52
N PRO A 269 -13.30 3.48 33.89
CA PRO A 269 -14.43 4.34 33.58
C PRO A 269 -14.68 4.22 32.08
N GLN A 270 -15.93 4.07 31.66
CA GLN A 270 -16.29 4.46 30.31
C GLN A 270 -15.78 5.90 30.15
N GLU A 271 -14.82 6.11 29.24
CA GLU A 271 -14.58 7.44 28.70
C GLU A 271 -15.95 7.90 28.21
N PHE A 272 -16.56 8.79 28.97
CA PHE A 272 -17.85 9.40 28.68
C PHE A 272 -17.63 10.14 27.36
N PHE A 273 -17.92 9.45 26.24
CA PHE A 273 -18.18 10.15 25.00
C PHE A 273 -19.42 10.98 25.30
N PHE A 274 -19.20 12.29 25.35
CA PHE A 274 -20.31 13.23 25.32
C PHE A 274 -20.94 13.03 23.94
N ASP A 275 -22.02 12.26 23.87
CA ASP A 275 -22.94 12.34 22.76
C ASP A 275 -23.47 13.77 22.80
N VAL A 276 -22.86 14.65 22.01
CA VAL A 276 -23.43 15.96 21.72
C VAL A 276 -24.75 15.63 21.01
N PRO A 277 -25.90 16.00 21.57
CA PRO A 277 -27.16 15.83 20.87
C PRO A 277 -27.00 16.49 19.51
N ALA A 278 -27.28 15.76 18.44
CA ALA A 278 -27.43 16.39 17.14
C ALA A 278 -28.64 17.32 17.26
N GLU A 279 -28.38 18.60 17.55
CA GLU A 279 -29.33 19.66 17.33
C GLU A 279 -29.51 19.68 15.81
N GLU A 280 -30.66 19.16 15.35
CA GLU A 280 -31.06 19.20 13.94
C GLU A 280 -31.21 20.66 13.53
N ASP A 281 -30.11 21.26 13.11
CA ASP A 281 -30.14 22.52 12.38
C ASP A 281 -30.67 22.21 10.97
N PRO A 282 -31.83 22.76 10.56
CA PRO A 282 -32.52 22.37 9.34
C PRO A 282 -31.83 22.87 8.05
N GLU A 283 -30.56 23.28 8.10
CA GLU A 283 -29.84 23.90 6.98
C GLU A 283 -28.48 23.26 6.64
N VAL A 284 -28.23 21.99 7.00
CA VAL A 284 -27.02 21.30 6.51
C VAL A 284 -27.23 20.79 5.07
N HIS A 285 -27.10 21.71 4.12
CA HIS A 285 -26.88 21.34 2.72
C HIS A 285 -25.53 20.61 2.60
N LEU A 286 -25.58 19.33 2.24
CA LEU A 286 -24.43 18.46 1.94
C LEU A 286 -23.71 18.87 0.63
N GLY A 287 -23.40 20.16 0.44
CA GLY A 287 -23.18 20.74 -0.89
C GLY A 287 -22.10 21.80 -1.06
N GLN A 288 -21.29 22.15 -0.04
CA GLN A 288 -20.18 23.09 -0.25
C GLN A 288 -18.95 22.72 0.58
N LEU A 289 -17.94 22.16 -0.09
CA LEU A 289 -16.62 21.94 0.49
C LEU A 289 -15.94 23.31 0.71
N LYS A 290 -15.88 23.76 1.96
CA LYS A 290 -15.16 24.98 2.36
C LYS A 290 -13.66 24.68 2.35
N ARG A 291 -12.89 25.43 1.57
CA ARG A 291 -11.42 25.33 1.52
C ARG A 291 -10.84 26.18 2.65
N PHE A 292 -9.89 25.61 3.38
CA PHE A 292 -9.16 26.29 4.45
C PHE A 292 -7.67 26.37 4.09
N SER A 293 -7.03 27.49 4.42
CA SER A 293 -5.58 27.59 4.25
C SER A 293 -4.85 26.81 5.34
N LEU A 294 -3.65 26.31 5.07
CA LEU A 294 -2.84 25.63 6.08
C LEU A 294 -2.57 26.53 7.31
N ARG A 295 -2.38 27.83 7.09
CA ARG A 295 -2.15 28.81 8.15
C ARG A 295 -3.38 28.95 9.06
N GLU A 296 -4.57 28.97 8.47
CA GLU A 296 -5.83 29.02 9.21
C GLU A 296 -6.02 27.76 10.06
N LEU A 297 -5.73 26.58 9.51
CA LEU A 297 -5.78 25.32 10.26
C LEU A 297 -4.72 25.24 11.36
N GLN A 298 -3.53 25.78 11.13
CA GLN A 298 -2.48 25.89 12.14
C GLN A 298 -2.93 26.79 13.29
N VAL A 299 -3.48 27.98 13.00
CA VAL A 299 -4.01 28.87 14.04
C VAL A 299 -5.16 28.19 14.80
N ALA A 300 -6.08 27.55 14.09
CA ALA A 300 -7.23 26.90 14.68
C ALA A 300 -6.85 25.73 15.62
N THR A 301 -5.75 25.04 15.35
CA THR A 301 -5.29 23.84 16.08
C THR A 301 -4.12 24.11 17.03
N ASP A 302 -3.76 25.37 17.26
CA ASP A 302 -2.55 25.75 18.01
C ASP A 302 -1.28 25.06 17.47
N THR A 303 -1.06 25.25 16.17
CA THR A 303 0.05 24.67 15.38
C THR A 303 0.07 23.13 15.45
N PHE A 304 -1.10 22.49 15.39
CA PHE A 304 -1.24 21.03 15.59
C PHE A 304 -0.66 20.56 16.93
N SER A 305 -0.96 21.27 18.01
CA SER A 305 -0.51 20.94 19.36
C SER A 305 -0.99 19.56 19.80
N ASN A 306 -0.12 18.80 20.49
CA ASN A 306 -0.47 17.49 21.04
C ASN A 306 -1.62 17.58 22.08
N LYS A 307 -1.86 18.76 22.67
CA LYS A 307 -2.98 19.00 23.60
C LYS A 307 -4.35 18.93 22.93
N ASN A 308 -4.39 19.14 21.62
CA ASN A 308 -5.62 19.17 20.83
C ASN A 308 -5.88 17.83 20.12
N ILE A 309 -5.12 16.76 20.39
CA ILE A 309 -5.33 15.47 19.72
C ILE A 309 -6.64 14.84 20.17
N LEU A 310 -7.52 14.57 19.20
CA LEU A 310 -8.76 13.82 19.39
C LEU A 310 -8.56 12.31 19.14
N GLY A 311 -7.65 11.94 18.24
CA GLY A 311 -7.40 10.55 17.89
C GLY A 311 -6.08 10.32 17.14
N ARG A 312 -5.55 9.09 17.25
CA ARG A 312 -4.35 8.61 16.53
C ARG A 312 -4.70 7.31 15.81
N GLY A 313 -4.28 7.17 14.56
CA GLY A 313 -4.41 5.93 13.78
C GLY A 313 -3.27 5.75 12.78
N GLY A 314 -3.32 4.68 11.98
CA GLY A 314 -2.31 4.39 10.97
C GLY A 314 -2.17 5.44 9.86
N PHE A 315 -3.17 6.33 9.72
CA PHE A 315 -3.27 7.33 8.66
C PHE A 315 -3.17 8.77 9.19
N GLY A 316 -2.49 8.97 10.32
CA GLY A 316 -2.21 10.29 10.89
C GLY A 316 -2.91 10.59 12.21
N LYS A 317 -2.96 11.89 12.55
CA LYS A 317 -3.52 12.41 13.80
C LYS A 317 -4.70 13.34 13.51
N VAL A 318 -5.75 13.24 14.31
CA VAL A 318 -6.90 14.15 14.26
C VAL A 318 -6.80 15.13 15.41
N TYR A 319 -6.90 16.42 15.10
CA TYR A 319 -6.80 17.52 16.06
C TYR A 319 -8.14 18.26 16.17
N LYS A 320 -8.48 18.70 17.38
CA LYS A 320 -9.53 19.67 17.64
C LYS A 320 -9.04 21.05 17.20
N GLY A 321 -9.78 21.71 16.34
CA GLY A 321 -9.54 23.08 15.94
C GLY A 321 -10.73 23.98 16.27
N ARG A 322 -10.47 25.27 16.54
CA ARG A 322 -11.49 26.31 16.59
C ARG A 322 -11.20 27.35 15.51
N LEU A 323 -12.10 27.49 14.55
CA LEU A 323 -11.99 28.46 13.46
C LEU A 323 -12.21 29.90 13.97
N ALA A 324 -11.88 30.89 13.15
CA ALA A 324 -12.05 32.31 13.49
C ALA A 324 -13.53 32.70 13.72
N ASP A 325 -14.46 31.99 13.09
CA ASP A 325 -15.91 32.15 13.27
C ASP A 325 -16.43 31.48 14.56
N GLY A 326 -15.55 30.86 15.36
CA GLY A 326 -15.88 30.17 16.60
C GLY A 326 -16.28 28.71 16.43
N SER A 327 -16.46 28.24 15.20
CA SER A 327 -16.85 26.86 14.89
C SER A 327 -15.78 25.87 15.32
N LEU A 328 -16.23 24.76 15.91
CA LEU A 328 -15.35 23.64 16.25
C LEU A 328 -15.23 22.70 15.06
N VAL A 329 -14.00 22.31 14.74
CA VAL A 329 -13.68 21.41 13.63
C VAL A 329 -12.74 20.30 14.05
N ALA A 330 -12.84 19.16 13.38
CA ALA A 330 -11.86 18.09 13.46
C ALA A 330 -10.91 18.19 12.25
N VAL A 331 -9.63 18.44 12.50
CA VAL A 331 -8.62 18.58 11.46
C VAL A 331 -7.76 17.33 11.42
N LYS A 332 -7.86 16.54 10.35
CA LYS A 332 -6.98 15.39 10.12
C LYS A 332 -5.70 15.85 9.43
N LYS A 333 -4.57 15.62 10.08
CA LYS A 333 -3.24 15.77 9.48
C LYS A 333 -2.74 14.39 9.08
N THR A 334 -2.80 14.12 7.77
CA THR A 334 -2.20 12.96 7.13
C THR A 334 -0.70 13.15 6.96
#